data_AF-A0A383UMS8-F1
#
_entry.id   AF-A0A383UMS8-F1
#
_cell.length_a   1.000
_cell.length_b   1.000
_cell.length_c   1.000
_cell.angle_alpha   90.00
_cell.angle_beta   90.00
_cell.angle_gamma   90.00
#
_symmetry.space_group_name_H-M   'P 1'
#
loop_
_entity.id
_entity.type
_entity.pdbx_description
1 polymer ?
#
loop_
_entity_poly.entity_id
_entity_poly.type
_entity_poly.pdbx_seq_one_letter_code
_entity_poly.pdbx_strand_id
1 'polypeptide(L)'
;MLVNRVRQRTWRDRSRQKGGLSVLRALGVAGSALTRAKMSAACPQASGLPRYIDIGINLTDPVYQGIYNGTPRHPADLAAVIERSKRVHCHHLIVTGSDLASSHAAVALAKAYPGTCYATVGIHPCSSQQFILGPTPASEQLHALETLARTAQNSGHAVAFGEIGLDYDRLALSPKETQNTVFARQLDLAVALQLPLFLHSRAAHADFMAALCPRESQLPRRGVVHSFTGTLAEMEELVAHGWHIGLNGCSLKTEANCAVARAVPLDRLHLETDGPWCELRPSHAGARALADIDGLQEPDLTRWLKKEKWQEGACVKGRNEPCCIPKIAAAIASIKDLPLFTITEAAWTNSQRMFCLNDPVVAPRS
;
A
#
# COMPACT_ATOMS: atom_id res chain seq x y z
N MET A 1 2.86 -33.86 -37.13
CA MET A 1 3.34 -35.26 -37.16
C MET A 1 3.53 -35.68 -35.71
N LEU A 2 3.02 -36.79 -35.16
CA LEU A 2 2.01 -37.79 -35.56
C LEU A 2 0.84 -37.66 -34.54
N VAL A 3 -0.45 -37.64 -34.91
CA VAL A 3 -1.34 -38.78 -35.29
C VAL A 3 -1.59 -39.76 -34.11
N ASN A 4 -2.82 -40.23 -33.78
CA ASN A 4 -4.23 -39.83 -34.01
C ASN A 4 -5.14 -40.86 -33.25
N ARG A 5 -6.49 -40.73 -33.33
CA ARG A 5 -7.56 -41.71 -32.95
C ARG A 5 -7.94 -41.75 -31.44
N VAL A 6 -9.15 -42.07 -30.97
CA VAL A 6 -10.53 -42.38 -31.49
C VAL A 6 -11.48 -42.35 -30.25
N ARG A 7 -12.80 -42.01 -30.24
CA ARG A 7 -13.82 -41.65 -31.25
C ARG A 7 -14.84 -40.63 -30.68
N GLN A 8 -15.60 -40.01 -31.58
CA GLN A 8 -16.86 -39.26 -31.39
C GLN A 8 -18.06 -40.14 -30.95
N ARG A 9 -19.03 -39.54 -30.23
CA ARG A 9 -20.47 -39.36 -30.60
C ARG A 9 -21.30 -38.89 -29.37
N THR A 10 -21.71 -37.61 -29.31
CA THR A 10 -23.04 -37.08 -29.71
C THR A 10 -24.24 -37.76 -29.04
N TRP A 11 -25.09 -36.99 -28.34
CA TRP A 11 -26.43 -36.60 -28.79
C TRP A 11 -27.03 -35.47 -27.92
N ARG A 12 -27.99 -34.71 -28.46
CA ARG A 12 -28.65 -33.57 -27.79
C ARG A 12 -29.99 -33.99 -27.16
N ASP A 13 -30.45 -33.12 -26.27
CA ASP A 13 -31.87 -32.77 -26.03
C ASP A 13 -32.76 -33.77 -25.26
N ARG A 14 -33.28 -33.32 -24.12
CA ARG A 14 -34.73 -33.14 -23.94
C ARG A 14 -35.07 -32.26 -22.74
N SER A 15 -36.20 -31.59 -22.88
CA SER A 15 -36.70 -30.52 -22.02
C SER A 15 -37.81 -30.99 -21.07
N ARG A 16 -38.12 -30.13 -20.07
CA ARG A 16 -39.42 -29.97 -19.40
C ARG A 16 -40.05 -31.20 -18.71
N GLN A 17 -40.26 -31.07 -17.40
CA GLN A 17 -41.57 -31.36 -16.82
C GLN A 17 -42.04 -30.20 -15.93
N LYS A 18 -43.32 -29.82 -16.10
CA LYS A 18 -44.13 -29.08 -15.12
C LYS A 18 -45.11 -30.09 -14.52
N GLY A 19 -45.41 -29.95 -13.23
CA GLY A 19 -46.52 -30.64 -12.58
C GLY A 19 -46.66 -30.14 -11.15
N GLY A 20 -47.86 -29.76 -10.74
CA GLY A 20 -48.12 -29.30 -9.38
C GLY A 20 -49.60 -29.34 -9.04
N LEU A 21 -49.90 -29.32 -7.74
CA LEU A 21 -51.16 -29.00 -7.04
C LEU A 21 -50.75 -28.94 -5.54
N SER A 22 -50.97 -27.87 -4.79
CA SER A 22 -52.22 -27.50 -4.08
C SER A 22 -52.69 -28.59 -3.10
N VAL A 23 -53.03 -28.35 -1.82
CA VAL A 23 -53.82 -27.22 -1.26
C VAL A 23 -53.56 -27.01 0.26
N LEU A 24 -54.04 -25.87 0.81
CA LEU A 24 -54.32 -25.54 2.24
C LEU A 24 -53.09 -25.14 3.11
N ARG A 25 -53.16 -24.14 4.02
CA ARG A 25 -54.28 -23.26 4.44
C ARG A 25 -53.77 -21.87 4.89
N ALA A 26 -54.67 -20.89 4.93
CA ALA A 26 -54.36 -19.49 5.22
C ALA A 26 -54.08 -19.17 6.69
N LEU A 27 -53.16 -18.24 6.94
CA LEU A 27 -53.22 -17.23 8.00
C LEU A 27 -52.72 -15.91 7.41
N GLY A 28 -53.54 -14.86 7.46
CA GLY A 28 -53.20 -13.55 6.94
C GLY A 28 -52.68 -12.62 8.03
N VAL A 29 -51.66 -11.82 7.71
CA VAL A 29 -51.32 -10.59 8.43
C VAL A 29 -51.09 -9.50 7.39
N ALA A 30 -51.63 -8.31 7.66
CA ALA A 30 -51.67 -7.20 6.72
C ALA A 30 -50.27 -6.64 6.42
N GLY A 31 -50.10 -6.07 5.22
CA GLY A 31 -48.88 -5.38 4.83
C GLY A 31 -48.66 -4.10 5.64
N SER A 32 -47.43 -3.91 6.11
CA SER A 32 -46.93 -2.62 6.59
C SER A 32 -45.82 -2.17 5.65
N ALA A 33 -46.07 -1.12 4.88
CA ALA A 33 -45.06 -0.48 4.06
C ALA A 33 -44.13 0.34 4.96
N LEU A 34 -43.10 -0.30 5.50
CA LEU A 34 -42.04 0.37 6.26
C LEU A 34 -41.26 1.29 5.31
N THR A 35 -41.67 2.56 5.27
CA THR A 35 -40.93 3.64 4.65
C THR A 35 -39.54 3.73 5.26
N ARG A 36 -38.52 3.55 4.41
CA ARG A 36 -37.11 3.56 4.81
C ARG A 36 -36.68 5.00 5.14
N ALA A 37 -36.97 5.44 6.35
CA ALA A 37 -36.59 6.76 6.85
C ALA A 37 -35.06 6.90 6.82
N LYS A 38 -34.56 7.68 5.85
CA LYS A 38 -33.15 8.08 5.80
C LYS A 38 -32.87 9.05 6.96
N MET A 39 -32.43 8.54 8.10
CA MET A 39 -31.69 9.35 9.06
C MET A 39 -30.26 9.56 8.53
N SER A 40 -30.14 10.40 7.51
CA SER A 40 -28.87 11.00 7.14
C SER A 40 -28.59 12.12 8.13
N ALA A 41 -27.82 11.81 9.18
CA ALA A 41 -27.10 12.85 9.90
C ALA A 41 -26.05 13.39 8.92
N ALA A 42 -26.34 14.53 8.30
CA ALA A 42 -25.47 15.14 7.32
C ALA A 42 -24.16 15.58 8.00
N CYS A 43 -23.15 14.71 7.93
CA CYS A 43 -21.78 15.11 8.15
C CYS A 43 -21.49 16.28 7.20
N PRO A 44 -20.93 17.42 7.67
CA PRO A 44 -20.60 18.52 6.78
C PRO A 44 -19.79 18.01 5.60
N GLN A 45 -20.25 18.28 4.37
CA GLN A 45 -19.52 17.88 3.16
C GLN A 45 -18.20 18.64 3.15
N ALA A 46 -17.16 18.00 3.67
CA ALA A 46 -15.81 18.52 3.67
C ALA A 46 -15.39 18.71 2.21
N SER A 47 -15.21 19.96 1.82
CA SER A 47 -14.98 20.39 0.45
C SER A 47 -13.56 20.95 0.30
N GLY A 48 -12.86 20.49 -0.71
CA GLY A 48 -11.49 20.91 -0.99
C GLY A 48 -10.88 20.09 -2.12
N LEU A 49 -9.70 20.50 -2.55
CA LEU A 49 -8.92 19.78 -3.56
C LEU A 49 -8.26 18.56 -2.89
N PRO A 50 -8.43 17.33 -3.42
CA PRO A 50 -7.75 16.15 -2.90
C PRO A 50 -6.22 16.33 -2.91
N ARG A 51 -5.56 15.94 -1.82
CA ARG A 51 -4.11 15.96 -1.65
C ARG A 51 -3.61 14.62 -1.12
N TYR A 52 -2.41 14.21 -1.53
CA TYR A 52 -1.91 12.85 -1.27
C TYR A 52 -0.46 12.85 -0.78
N ILE A 53 -0.19 11.86 0.08
CA ILE A 53 1.13 11.40 0.48
C ILE A 53 1.19 9.95 0.07
N ASP A 54 2.18 9.56 -0.73
CA ASP A 54 2.46 8.15 -1.01
C ASP A 54 3.43 7.64 0.06
N ILE A 55 2.90 6.91 1.06
CA ILE A 55 3.74 6.47 2.20
C ILE A 55 4.67 5.31 1.86
N GLY A 56 4.55 4.71 0.68
CA GLY A 56 5.33 3.55 0.27
C GLY A 56 5.50 3.50 -1.24
N ILE A 57 6.65 3.98 -1.73
CA ILE A 57 7.02 3.94 -3.15
C ILE A 57 8.47 3.49 -3.34
N ASN A 58 8.70 2.49 -4.19
CA ASN A 58 10.01 1.91 -4.42
C ASN A 58 10.76 2.64 -5.56
N LEU A 59 10.94 3.98 -5.45
CA LEU A 59 11.59 4.79 -6.51
C LEU A 59 13.04 4.39 -6.84
N THR A 60 13.68 3.61 -5.98
CA THR A 60 14.99 3.00 -6.20
C THR A 60 14.95 1.79 -7.15
N ASP A 61 13.76 1.28 -7.51
CA ASP A 61 13.63 0.12 -8.40
C ASP A 61 14.19 0.43 -9.81
N PRO A 62 14.99 -0.48 -10.41
CA PRO A 62 15.56 -0.31 -11.75
C PRO A 62 14.55 0.03 -12.86
N VAL A 63 13.26 -0.29 -12.73
CA VAL A 63 12.26 0.06 -13.76
C VAL A 63 12.01 1.57 -13.90
N TYR A 64 12.32 2.37 -12.88
CA TYR A 64 12.31 3.84 -12.95
C TYR A 64 13.59 4.41 -13.59
N GLN A 65 14.65 3.59 -13.67
CA GLN A 65 15.84 3.83 -14.50
C GLN A 65 15.69 3.24 -15.92
N GLY A 66 14.51 2.73 -16.27
CA GLY A 66 14.22 2.11 -17.57
C GLY A 66 14.81 0.71 -17.77
N ILE A 67 15.27 0.06 -16.70
CA ILE A 67 15.88 -1.27 -16.70
C ILE A 67 14.87 -2.29 -16.21
N TYR A 68 14.54 -3.29 -17.05
CA TYR A 68 13.57 -4.34 -16.74
C TYR A 68 14.25 -5.70 -16.82
N ASN A 69 14.27 -6.43 -15.70
CA ASN A 69 14.94 -7.73 -15.58
C ASN A 69 16.41 -7.66 -16.06
N GLY A 70 17.15 -6.64 -15.58
CA GLY A 70 18.54 -6.36 -15.98
C GLY A 70 18.73 -5.83 -17.41
N THR A 71 17.67 -5.70 -18.22
CA THR A 71 17.76 -5.21 -19.60
C THR A 71 17.29 -3.76 -19.71
N PRO A 72 18.11 -2.80 -20.17
CA PRO A 72 17.66 -1.45 -20.52
C PRO A 72 16.59 -1.48 -21.63
N ARG A 73 15.51 -0.71 -21.47
CA ARG A 73 14.39 -0.63 -22.43
C ARG A 73 14.08 0.79 -22.89
N HIS A 74 14.31 1.77 -22.03
CA HIS A 74 14.21 3.20 -22.34
C HIS A 74 15.18 3.99 -21.43
N PRO A 75 15.44 5.28 -21.71
CA PRO A 75 16.17 6.15 -20.78
C PRO A 75 15.47 6.23 -19.41
N ALA A 76 16.23 6.56 -18.36
CA ALA A 76 15.68 6.79 -17.04
C ALA A 76 14.69 7.96 -17.05
N ASP A 77 13.48 7.75 -16.51
CA ASP A 77 12.40 8.75 -16.49
C ASP A 77 11.93 9.10 -15.07
N LEU A 78 12.70 8.74 -14.03
CA LEU A 78 12.39 8.99 -12.63
C LEU A 78 11.97 10.45 -12.34
N ALA A 79 12.65 11.44 -12.93
CA ALA A 79 12.26 12.85 -12.78
C ALA A 79 10.85 13.12 -13.33
N ALA A 80 10.49 12.51 -14.47
CA ALA A 80 9.16 12.61 -15.04
C ALA A 80 8.11 11.85 -14.21
N VAL A 81 8.47 10.72 -13.57
CA VAL A 81 7.59 10.00 -12.62
C VAL A 81 7.24 10.91 -11.43
N ILE A 82 8.23 11.60 -10.85
CA ILE A 82 8.04 12.54 -9.74
C ILE A 82 7.19 13.74 -10.18
N GLU A 83 7.45 14.32 -11.35
CA GLU A 83 6.61 15.43 -11.86
C GLU A 83 5.18 14.99 -12.18
N ARG A 84 4.96 13.74 -12.62
CA ARG A 84 3.61 13.17 -12.77
C ARG A 84 2.89 13.01 -11.42
N SER A 85 3.59 12.78 -10.31
CA SER A 85 2.96 12.72 -8.98
C SER A 85 2.45 14.09 -8.53
N LYS A 86 3.24 15.15 -8.75
CA LYS A 86 2.87 16.53 -8.36
C LYS A 86 1.62 17.02 -9.10
N ARG A 87 1.46 16.64 -10.38
CA ARG A 87 0.28 16.96 -11.20
C ARG A 87 -1.04 16.39 -10.67
N VAL A 88 -0.98 15.40 -9.77
CA VAL A 88 -2.16 14.79 -9.12
C VAL A 88 -2.27 15.20 -7.65
N HIS A 89 -1.54 16.23 -7.22
CA HIS A 89 -1.45 16.66 -5.83
C HIS A 89 -0.89 15.59 -4.87
N CYS A 90 -0.08 14.66 -5.40
CA CYS A 90 0.75 13.78 -4.59
C CYS A 90 2.07 14.50 -4.30
N HIS A 91 2.13 15.15 -3.14
CA HIS A 91 3.17 16.12 -2.78
C HIS A 91 4.38 15.50 -2.08
N HIS A 92 4.17 14.41 -1.33
CA HIS A 92 5.25 13.73 -0.62
C HIS A 92 5.28 12.25 -0.98
N LEU A 93 6.51 11.75 -1.18
CA LEU A 93 6.83 10.40 -1.61
C LEU A 93 7.80 9.82 -0.58
N ILE A 94 7.38 8.82 0.20
CA ILE A 94 8.26 8.12 1.14
C ILE A 94 8.87 6.93 0.40
N VAL A 95 10.16 7.07 0.08
CA VAL A 95 10.93 6.09 -0.68
C VAL A 95 11.41 4.97 0.23
N THR A 96 10.98 3.74 -0.08
CA THR A 96 11.24 2.58 0.77
C THR A 96 12.70 2.09 0.66
N GLY A 97 13.38 2.01 1.80
CA GLY A 97 14.62 1.25 1.98
C GLY A 97 14.32 -0.17 2.47
N SER A 98 14.88 -1.19 1.82
CA SER A 98 14.63 -2.62 2.09
C SER A 98 15.90 -3.42 2.42
N ASP A 99 17.06 -2.79 2.33
CA ASP A 99 18.35 -3.20 2.85
C ASP A 99 19.24 -1.96 3.05
N LEU A 100 20.50 -2.12 3.48
CA LEU A 100 21.41 -0.99 3.69
C LEU A 100 21.71 -0.21 2.39
N ALA A 101 21.84 -0.88 1.24
CA ALA A 101 22.20 -0.26 -0.03
C ALA A 101 21.04 0.56 -0.63
N SER A 102 19.84 -0.01 -0.64
CA SER A 102 18.59 0.66 -1.01
C SER A 102 18.21 1.76 -0.04
N SER A 103 18.48 1.61 1.28
CA SER A 103 18.32 2.69 2.27
C SER A 103 19.24 3.88 1.95
N HIS A 104 20.50 3.63 1.58
CA HIS A 104 21.41 4.70 1.11
C HIS A 104 20.87 5.37 -0.16
N ALA A 105 20.34 4.61 -1.12
CA ALA A 105 19.75 5.15 -2.35
C ALA A 105 18.46 5.96 -2.10
N ALA A 106 17.59 5.50 -1.20
CA ALA A 106 16.39 6.22 -0.77
C ALA A 106 16.75 7.56 -0.10
N VAL A 107 17.72 7.56 0.82
CA VAL A 107 18.23 8.79 1.46
C VAL A 107 18.91 9.72 0.43
N ALA A 108 19.56 9.19 -0.60
CA ALA A 108 20.11 9.99 -1.69
C ALA A 108 19.02 10.64 -2.56
N LEU A 109 17.92 9.93 -2.83
CA LEU A 109 16.75 10.50 -3.52
C LEU A 109 16.04 11.57 -2.67
N ALA A 110 15.89 11.36 -1.36
CA ALA A 110 15.36 12.37 -0.44
C ALA A 110 16.19 13.67 -0.46
N LYS A 111 17.53 13.55 -0.50
CA LYS A 111 18.44 14.70 -0.64
C LYS A 111 18.36 15.39 -2.00
N ALA A 112 18.10 14.63 -3.07
CA ALA A 112 18.00 15.16 -4.43
C ALA A 112 16.66 15.88 -4.70
N TYR A 113 15.59 15.52 -3.97
CA TYR A 113 14.25 16.10 -4.13
C TYR A 113 13.68 16.60 -2.78
N PRO A 114 14.34 17.57 -2.12
CA PRO A 114 13.96 18.03 -0.78
C PRO A 114 12.51 18.53 -0.73
N GLY A 115 11.79 18.16 0.32
CA GLY A 115 10.36 18.48 0.50
C GLY A 115 9.40 17.67 -0.39
N THR A 116 9.90 16.92 -1.38
CA THR A 116 9.10 15.99 -2.19
C THR A 116 9.38 14.54 -1.81
N CYS A 117 10.64 14.13 -1.77
CA CYS A 117 11.03 12.76 -1.41
C CYS A 117 11.54 12.71 0.03
N TYR A 118 11.14 11.66 0.73
CA TYR A 118 11.64 11.24 2.03
C TYR A 118 12.07 9.78 1.94
N ALA A 119 12.72 9.24 2.97
CA ALA A 119 13.21 7.87 2.99
C ALA A 119 12.74 7.10 4.22
N THR A 120 12.65 5.78 4.07
CA THR A 120 12.75 4.83 5.19
C THR A 120 14.16 4.23 5.23
N VAL A 121 14.59 3.72 6.39
CA VAL A 121 15.86 3.00 6.56
C VAL A 121 15.59 1.70 7.32
N GLY A 122 15.96 0.54 6.76
CA GLY A 122 15.65 -0.77 7.34
C GLY A 122 16.13 -1.96 6.50
N ILE A 123 15.97 -3.16 7.04
CA ILE A 123 16.21 -4.46 6.38
C ILE A 123 14.88 -5.23 6.29
N HIS A 124 14.45 -5.51 5.06
CA HIS A 124 13.24 -6.26 4.74
C HIS A 124 13.34 -7.73 5.18
N PRO A 125 12.23 -8.41 5.50
CA PRO A 125 12.22 -9.87 5.69
C PRO A 125 12.92 -10.64 4.56
N CYS A 126 12.70 -10.30 3.28
CA CYS A 126 13.37 -10.98 2.16
C CYS A 126 14.89 -10.79 2.17
N SER A 127 15.38 -9.66 2.65
CA SER A 127 16.81 -9.31 2.75
C SER A 127 17.50 -9.90 3.98
N SER A 128 16.74 -10.48 4.92
CA SER A 128 17.25 -10.92 6.22
C SER A 128 18.31 -12.02 6.13
N GLN A 129 18.23 -12.91 5.12
CA GLN A 129 19.24 -13.93 4.89
C GLN A 129 20.57 -13.34 4.41
N GLN A 130 20.51 -12.36 3.50
CA GLN A 130 21.70 -11.66 3.00
C GLN A 130 22.32 -10.77 4.07
N PHE A 131 21.52 -10.20 4.98
CA PHE A 131 22.02 -9.46 6.14
C PHE A 131 22.81 -10.36 7.12
N ILE A 132 22.38 -11.61 7.35
CA ILE A 132 23.08 -12.55 8.25
C ILE A 132 24.26 -13.28 7.59
N LEU A 133 24.13 -13.72 6.33
CA LEU A 133 25.15 -14.50 5.62
C LEU A 133 26.00 -13.68 4.63
N GLY A 134 25.82 -12.36 4.60
CA GLY A 134 26.57 -11.46 3.73
C GLY A 134 28.05 -11.37 4.11
N PRO A 135 28.89 -10.78 3.23
CA PRO A 135 30.33 -10.64 3.47
C PRO A 135 30.68 -9.69 4.62
N THR A 136 29.76 -8.79 4.99
CA THR A 136 29.91 -7.86 6.11
C THR A 136 29.22 -8.43 7.35
N PRO A 137 29.86 -8.49 8.52
CA PRO A 137 29.23 -8.97 9.75
C PRO A 137 27.92 -8.24 10.08
N ALA A 138 26.91 -8.97 10.53
CA ALA A 138 25.59 -8.43 10.84
C ALA A 138 25.61 -7.30 11.90
N SER A 139 26.58 -7.31 12.82
CA SER A 139 26.81 -6.23 13.80
C SER A 139 27.29 -4.94 13.15
N GLU A 140 28.20 -5.02 12.17
CA GLU A 140 28.69 -3.87 11.41
C GLU A 140 27.59 -3.32 10.50
N GLN A 141 26.83 -4.18 9.82
CA GLN A 141 25.69 -3.78 9.02
C GLN A 141 24.62 -3.07 9.87
N LEU A 142 24.32 -3.56 11.08
CA LEU A 142 23.35 -2.93 11.98
C LEU A 142 23.84 -1.57 12.49
N HIS A 143 25.13 -1.44 12.81
CA HIS A 143 25.72 -0.16 13.20
C HIS A 143 25.74 0.87 12.06
N ALA A 144 26.02 0.43 10.83
CA ALA A 144 25.92 1.27 9.63
C ALA A 144 24.47 1.72 9.37
N LEU A 145 23.50 0.82 9.55
CA LEU A 145 22.07 1.11 9.42
C LEU A 145 21.60 2.12 10.48
N GLU A 146 22.00 1.96 11.74
CA GLU A 146 21.75 2.95 12.80
C GLU A 146 22.35 4.31 12.47
N THR A 147 23.62 4.33 12.05
CA THR A 147 24.34 5.57 11.70
C THR A 147 23.67 6.29 10.54
N LEU A 148 23.25 5.56 9.50
CA LEU A 148 22.47 6.09 8.39
C LEU A 148 21.11 6.65 8.87
N ALA A 149 20.36 5.87 9.65
CA ALA A 149 19.05 6.27 10.16
C ALA A 149 19.12 7.56 10.98
N ARG A 150 20.02 7.64 11.97
CA ARG A 150 20.23 8.84 12.81
C ARG A 150 20.67 10.05 11.97
N THR A 151 21.60 9.86 11.02
CA THR A 151 22.10 10.96 10.18
C THR A 151 21.03 11.49 9.24
N ALA A 152 20.24 10.60 8.63
CA ALA A 152 19.16 10.96 7.73
C ALA A 152 17.95 11.55 8.48
N GLN A 153 17.63 11.06 9.69
CA GLN A 153 16.63 11.62 10.60
C GLN A 153 17.00 13.06 11.03
N ASN A 154 18.22 13.27 11.52
CA ASN A 154 18.70 14.58 11.97
C ASN A 154 18.74 15.63 10.85
N SER A 155 18.78 15.20 9.58
CA SER A 155 18.73 16.08 8.41
C SER A 155 17.36 16.12 7.72
N GLY A 156 16.32 15.51 8.32
CA GLY A 156 14.94 15.53 7.80
C GLY A 156 14.70 14.66 6.56
N HIS A 157 15.66 13.83 6.15
CA HIS A 157 15.59 13.00 4.95
C HIS A 157 14.99 11.61 5.21
N ALA A 158 15.21 11.02 6.39
CA ALA A 158 14.56 9.77 6.80
C ALA A 158 13.48 10.04 7.83
N VAL A 159 12.27 9.55 7.58
CA VAL A 159 11.06 9.87 8.36
C VAL A 159 10.44 8.67 9.06
N ALA A 160 10.88 7.46 8.71
CA ALA A 160 10.46 6.20 9.33
C ALA A 160 11.62 5.19 9.40
N PHE A 161 11.55 4.28 10.36
CA PHE A 161 12.43 3.11 10.42
C PHE A 161 11.68 1.88 9.89
N GLY A 162 12.23 1.26 8.85
CA GLY A 162 11.50 0.37 7.95
C GLY A 162 12.13 0.36 6.55
N GLU A 163 11.77 -0.57 5.66
CA GLU A 163 10.76 -1.61 5.80
C GLU A 163 11.29 -2.77 6.65
N ILE A 164 10.64 -3.06 7.78
CA ILE A 164 11.01 -4.16 8.69
C ILE A 164 9.78 -5.01 9.03
N GLY A 165 9.95 -6.31 9.25
CA GLY A 165 8.84 -7.20 9.58
C GLY A 165 9.03 -8.62 9.08
N LEU A 166 7.93 -9.29 8.69
CA LEU A 166 7.88 -10.72 8.37
C LEU A 166 7.06 -10.99 7.09
N ASP A 167 7.61 -11.77 6.15
CA ASP A 167 6.93 -12.26 4.94
C ASP A 167 7.08 -13.79 4.81
N TYR A 168 6.05 -14.52 5.22
CA TYR A 168 6.02 -15.99 5.16
C TYR A 168 5.56 -16.53 3.80
N ASP A 169 5.17 -15.68 2.85
CA ASP A 169 5.05 -16.05 1.43
C ASP A 169 6.42 -16.00 0.70
N ARG A 170 7.50 -15.61 1.39
CA ARG A 170 8.86 -15.45 0.84
C ARG A 170 9.95 -16.22 1.59
N LEU A 171 9.59 -17.32 2.25
CA LEU A 171 10.53 -18.18 2.99
C LEU A 171 11.69 -18.73 2.15
N ALA A 172 11.54 -18.79 0.82
CA ALA A 172 12.61 -19.17 -0.11
C ALA A 172 13.71 -18.10 -0.27
N LEU A 173 13.44 -16.84 0.09
CA LEU A 173 14.42 -15.74 0.10
C LEU A 173 15.08 -15.60 1.48
N SER A 174 14.29 -15.74 2.56
CA SER A 174 14.81 -15.84 3.93
C SER A 174 13.93 -16.75 4.80
N PRO A 175 14.49 -17.78 5.46
CA PRO A 175 13.76 -18.65 6.37
C PRO A 175 13.12 -17.91 7.55
N LYS A 176 12.06 -18.52 8.11
CA LYS A 176 11.25 -17.94 9.19
C LYS A 176 12.09 -17.53 10.39
N GLU A 177 13.04 -18.37 10.78
CA GLU A 177 13.92 -18.19 11.94
C GLU A 177 14.85 -16.98 11.74
N THR A 178 15.38 -16.82 10.52
CA THR A 178 16.20 -15.66 10.14
C THR A 178 15.38 -14.38 10.15
N GLN A 179 14.20 -14.37 9.53
CA GLN A 179 13.33 -13.19 9.52
C GLN A 179 12.97 -12.73 10.94
N ASN A 180 12.54 -13.66 11.82
CA ASN A 180 12.25 -13.34 13.22
C ASN A 180 13.47 -12.79 13.97
N THR A 181 14.64 -13.39 13.78
CA THR A 181 15.89 -12.95 14.41
C THR A 181 16.28 -11.52 13.98
N VAL A 182 16.15 -11.21 12.69
CA VAL A 182 16.49 -9.89 12.13
C VAL A 182 15.43 -8.85 12.50
N PHE A 183 14.14 -9.20 12.47
CA PHE A 183 13.06 -8.31 12.91
C PHE A 183 13.21 -7.93 14.39
N ALA A 184 13.47 -8.89 15.28
CA ALA A 184 13.68 -8.62 16.70
C ALA A 184 14.83 -7.64 16.96
N ARG A 185 15.99 -7.84 16.32
CA ARG A 185 17.15 -6.93 16.40
C ARG A 185 16.84 -5.52 15.90
N GLN A 186 16.03 -5.41 14.85
CA GLN A 186 15.62 -4.13 14.31
C GLN A 186 14.59 -3.42 15.21
N LEU A 187 13.71 -4.16 15.89
CA LEU A 187 12.81 -3.56 16.89
C LEU A 187 13.58 -3.04 18.12
N ASP A 188 14.67 -3.71 18.52
CA ASP A 188 15.56 -3.19 19.58
C ASP A 188 16.23 -1.87 19.15
N LEU A 189 16.69 -1.78 17.90
CA LEU A 189 17.21 -0.53 17.33
C LEU A 189 16.12 0.55 17.18
N ALA A 190 14.89 0.19 16.83
CA ALA A 190 13.77 1.12 16.71
C ALA A 190 13.47 1.87 18.03
N VAL A 191 13.54 1.15 19.16
CA VAL A 191 13.41 1.75 20.49
C VAL A 191 14.48 2.83 20.73
N ALA A 192 15.70 2.64 20.21
CA ALA A 192 16.78 3.62 20.31
C ALA A 192 16.71 4.76 19.26
N LEU A 193 15.94 4.61 18.18
CA LEU A 193 15.79 5.62 17.12
C LEU A 193 14.56 6.55 17.30
N GLN A 194 13.49 6.06 17.93
CA GLN A 194 12.23 6.82 18.14
C GLN A 194 11.65 7.44 16.85
N LEU A 195 11.91 6.79 15.71
CA LEU A 195 11.19 6.99 14.46
C LEU A 195 9.86 6.21 14.49
N PRO A 196 8.82 6.64 13.74
CA PRO A 196 7.66 5.81 13.50
C PRO A 196 8.10 4.59 12.67
N LEU A 197 7.46 3.45 12.89
CA LEU A 197 7.78 2.23 12.16
C LEU A 197 7.05 2.15 10.81
N PHE A 198 7.72 1.60 9.80
CA PHE A 198 7.13 1.21 8.53
C PHE A 198 7.25 -0.30 8.40
N LEU A 199 6.13 -1.00 8.61
CA LEU A 199 6.10 -2.40 9.02
C LEU A 199 5.49 -3.35 7.97
N HIS A 200 6.24 -4.39 7.61
CA HIS A 200 5.79 -5.43 6.70
C HIS A 200 5.17 -6.62 7.45
N SER A 201 3.99 -7.06 7.05
CA SER A 201 3.40 -8.31 7.55
C SER A 201 2.66 -9.06 6.43
N ARG A 202 3.11 -10.29 6.13
CA ARG A 202 2.45 -11.18 5.16
C ARG A 202 2.49 -12.62 5.66
N ALA A 203 1.30 -13.19 5.85
CA ALA A 203 1.08 -14.56 6.36
C ALA A 203 1.78 -14.88 7.69
N ALA A 204 2.10 -13.85 8.49
CA ALA A 204 2.99 -13.92 9.64
C ALA A 204 2.45 -13.24 10.92
N HIS A 205 1.16 -12.87 10.94
CA HIS A 205 0.57 -11.97 11.94
C HIS A 205 0.83 -12.37 13.40
N ALA A 206 0.66 -13.65 13.75
CA ALA A 206 0.85 -14.12 15.13
C ALA A 206 2.29 -13.88 15.65
N ASP A 207 3.31 -14.21 14.85
CA ASP A 207 4.71 -14.01 15.21
C ASP A 207 5.10 -12.52 15.12
N PHE A 208 4.48 -11.78 14.21
CA PHE A 208 4.64 -10.33 14.06
C PHE A 208 4.15 -9.58 15.31
N MET A 209 2.95 -9.89 15.81
CA MET A 209 2.43 -9.35 17.06
C MET A 209 3.25 -9.81 18.27
N ALA A 210 3.66 -11.08 18.33
CA ALA A 210 4.52 -11.58 19.41
C ALA A 210 5.87 -10.84 19.50
N ALA A 211 6.43 -10.37 18.38
CA ALA A 211 7.65 -9.56 18.35
C ALA A 211 7.40 -8.09 18.77
N LEU A 212 6.26 -7.51 18.39
CA LEU A 212 5.90 -6.10 18.66
C LEU A 212 5.42 -5.86 20.09
N CYS A 213 4.46 -6.65 20.59
CA CYS A 213 3.78 -6.42 21.88
C CYS A 213 4.75 -6.15 23.06
N PRO A 214 5.88 -6.86 23.24
CA PRO A 214 6.84 -6.60 24.32
C PRO A 214 7.51 -5.21 24.28
N ARG A 215 7.45 -4.50 23.15
CA ARG A 215 8.13 -3.23 22.90
C ARG A 215 7.17 -2.05 22.70
N GLU A 216 5.86 -2.29 22.67
CA GLU A 216 4.85 -1.26 22.38
C GLU A 216 4.89 -0.05 23.33
N SER A 217 5.14 -0.25 24.62
CA SER A 217 5.28 0.85 25.58
C SER A 217 6.51 1.74 25.32
N GLN A 218 7.51 1.22 24.62
CA GLN A 218 8.77 1.89 24.26
C GLN A 218 8.72 2.50 22.85
N LEU A 219 7.62 2.29 22.10
CA LEU A 219 7.39 2.76 20.73
C LEU A 219 6.17 3.71 20.69
N PRO A 220 6.22 4.88 21.35
CA PRO A 220 5.07 5.77 21.54
C PRO A 220 4.54 6.37 20.23
N ARG A 221 5.38 6.48 19.20
CA ARG A 221 4.97 6.93 17.85
C ARG A 221 4.26 5.86 17.03
N ARG A 222 4.27 4.59 17.50
CA ARG A 222 3.80 3.42 16.74
C ARG A 222 4.38 3.42 15.33
N GLY A 223 3.54 3.22 14.33
CA GLY A 223 3.92 3.08 12.94
C GLY A 223 2.73 2.60 12.13
N VAL A 224 2.99 2.35 10.85
CA VAL A 224 2.02 1.83 9.89
C VAL A 224 2.42 0.43 9.47
N VAL A 225 1.45 -0.50 9.49
CA VAL A 225 1.54 -1.77 8.76
C VAL A 225 1.13 -1.46 7.33
N HIS A 226 2.13 -1.35 6.46
CA HIS A 226 1.96 -0.90 5.08
C HIS A 226 1.53 -2.07 4.18
N SER A 227 1.03 -1.75 2.98
CA SER A 227 0.61 -2.73 1.96
C SER A 227 -0.31 -3.82 2.53
N PHE A 228 -1.22 -3.45 3.45
CA PHE A 228 -1.93 -4.42 4.28
C PHE A 228 -2.86 -5.29 3.43
N THR A 229 -2.67 -6.62 3.51
CA THR A 229 -3.46 -7.63 2.78
C THR A 229 -4.01 -8.74 3.68
N GLY A 230 -3.88 -8.60 5.01
CA GLY A 230 -4.39 -9.56 5.99
C GLY A 230 -5.92 -9.58 6.10
N THR A 231 -6.39 -10.31 7.10
CA THR A 231 -7.81 -10.49 7.44
C THR A 231 -8.36 -9.32 8.25
N LEU A 232 -9.69 -9.31 8.43
CA LEU A 232 -10.38 -8.32 9.26
C LEU A 232 -9.93 -8.38 10.73
N ALA A 233 -9.84 -9.58 11.31
CA ALA A 233 -9.43 -9.77 12.69
C ALA A 233 -7.98 -9.29 12.96
N GLU A 234 -7.06 -9.58 12.02
CA GLU A 234 -5.67 -9.10 12.10
C GLU A 234 -5.60 -7.57 12.06
N MET A 235 -6.44 -6.92 11.22
CA MET A 235 -6.54 -5.46 11.15
C MET A 235 -7.13 -4.85 12.44
N GLU A 236 -8.18 -5.46 12.98
CA GLU A 236 -8.83 -5.03 14.22
C GLU A 236 -7.86 -5.13 15.42
N GLU A 237 -7.07 -6.19 15.52
CA GLU A 237 -6.03 -6.35 16.54
C GLU A 237 -4.94 -5.28 16.42
N LEU A 238 -4.42 -5.04 15.21
CA LEU A 238 -3.42 -3.98 14.96
C LEU A 238 -3.93 -2.60 15.38
N VAL A 239 -5.17 -2.26 15.00
CA VAL A 239 -5.80 -0.99 15.35
C VAL A 239 -6.01 -0.87 16.86
N ALA A 240 -6.43 -1.94 17.55
CA ALA A 240 -6.60 -1.96 19.00
C ALA A 240 -5.28 -1.72 19.75
N HIS A 241 -4.16 -2.23 19.21
CA HIS A 241 -2.81 -1.98 19.72
C HIS A 241 -2.22 -0.60 19.33
N GLY A 242 -2.96 0.19 18.54
CA GLY A 242 -2.59 1.55 18.12
C GLY A 242 -1.75 1.63 16.85
N TRP A 243 -1.60 0.54 16.11
CA TRP A 243 -0.95 0.53 14.81
C TRP A 243 -1.87 1.08 13.72
N HIS A 244 -1.28 1.74 12.73
CA HIS A 244 -1.99 2.29 11.58
C HIS A 244 -1.92 1.33 10.39
N ILE A 245 -2.80 1.51 9.39
CA ILE A 245 -2.97 0.60 8.25
C ILE A 245 -2.76 1.36 6.93
N GLY A 246 -1.77 0.92 6.15
CA GLY A 246 -1.51 1.40 4.79
C GLY A 246 -2.25 0.56 3.74
N LEU A 247 -2.94 1.22 2.82
CA LEU A 247 -3.72 0.57 1.76
C LEU A 247 -3.26 1.01 0.36
N ASN A 248 -3.09 0.01 -0.52
CA ASN A 248 -2.78 0.18 -1.96
C ASN A 248 -3.63 -0.73 -2.85
N GLY A 249 -3.31 -0.85 -4.14
CA GLY A 249 -4.06 -1.70 -5.07
C GLY A 249 -3.91 -3.21 -4.83
N CYS A 250 -2.94 -3.67 -4.03
CA CYS A 250 -2.90 -5.03 -3.50
C CYS A 250 -3.92 -5.24 -2.38
N SER A 251 -4.10 -4.25 -1.50
CA SER A 251 -5.11 -4.21 -0.44
C SER A 251 -6.56 -4.16 -0.93
N LEU A 252 -6.80 -4.14 -2.25
CA LEU A 252 -8.11 -3.99 -2.89
C LEU A 252 -8.42 -5.09 -3.91
N LYS A 253 -7.62 -6.18 -3.93
CA LYS A 253 -7.71 -7.27 -4.91
C LYS A 253 -9.01 -8.08 -4.81
N THR A 254 -9.38 -8.49 -3.60
CA THR A 254 -10.54 -9.39 -3.35
C THR A 254 -11.64 -8.69 -2.58
N GLU A 255 -12.85 -9.26 -2.58
CA GLU A 255 -13.98 -8.79 -1.76
C GLU A 255 -13.63 -8.78 -0.26
N ALA A 256 -12.84 -9.77 0.19
CA ALA A 256 -12.36 -9.84 1.58
C ALA A 256 -11.43 -8.67 1.92
N ASN A 257 -10.49 -8.32 1.03
CA ASN A 257 -9.64 -7.14 1.26
C ASN A 257 -10.45 -5.83 1.19
N CYS A 258 -11.49 -5.76 0.34
CA CYS A 258 -12.40 -4.61 0.30
C CYS A 258 -13.24 -4.50 1.59
N ALA A 259 -13.61 -5.61 2.22
CA ALA A 259 -14.26 -5.60 3.54
C ALA A 259 -13.32 -5.07 4.64
N VAL A 260 -12.03 -5.42 4.61
CA VAL A 260 -11.01 -4.82 5.49
C VAL A 260 -10.90 -3.31 5.25
N ALA A 261 -10.73 -2.86 4.00
CA ALA A 261 -10.64 -1.44 3.66
C ALA A 261 -11.89 -0.64 4.10
N ARG A 262 -13.07 -1.27 4.05
CA ARG A 262 -14.32 -0.72 4.59
C ARG A 262 -14.25 -0.51 6.10
N ALA A 263 -13.63 -1.43 6.85
CA ALA A 263 -13.54 -1.40 8.31
C ALA A 263 -12.41 -0.53 8.89
N VAL A 264 -11.29 -0.32 8.19
CA VAL A 264 -10.15 0.52 8.68
C VAL A 264 -10.64 1.90 9.15
N PRO A 265 -10.40 2.33 10.41
CA PRO A 265 -10.81 3.66 10.88
C PRO A 265 -10.14 4.80 10.12
N LEU A 266 -10.84 5.92 9.93
CA LEU A 266 -10.30 7.08 9.21
C LEU A 266 -9.05 7.67 9.87
N ASP A 267 -8.95 7.64 11.20
CA ASP A 267 -7.80 8.11 11.98
C ASP A 267 -6.65 7.08 12.07
N ARG A 268 -6.76 5.96 11.35
CA ARG A 268 -5.73 4.92 11.20
C ARG A 268 -5.36 4.62 9.76
N LEU A 269 -6.03 5.26 8.79
CA LEU A 269 -5.84 5.03 7.36
C LEU A 269 -4.62 5.78 6.80
N HIS A 270 -3.81 5.11 6.00
CA HIS A 270 -2.82 5.70 5.11
C HIS A 270 -3.01 5.20 3.66
N LEU A 271 -2.49 5.95 2.70
CA LEU A 271 -2.54 5.62 1.28
C LEU A 271 -1.13 5.43 0.74
N GLU A 272 -0.93 4.41 -0.08
CA GLU A 272 0.32 4.17 -0.80
C GLU A 272 0.05 3.58 -2.19
N THR A 273 1.04 3.61 -3.08
CA THR A 273 0.96 2.89 -4.36
C THR A 273 1.72 1.56 -4.35
N ASP A 274 2.77 1.43 -3.52
CA ASP A 274 3.75 0.33 -3.58
C ASP A 274 4.32 0.16 -5.00
N GLY A 275 4.43 1.27 -5.75
CA GLY A 275 4.98 1.27 -7.10
C GLY A 275 6.43 0.75 -7.10
N PRO A 276 6.85 -0.03 -8.11
CA PRO A 276 6.16 -0.31 -9.37
C PRO A 276 5.09 -1.41 -9.31
N TRP A 277 4.85 -1.99 -8.13
CA TRP A 277 3.91 -3.08 -7.88
C TRP A 277 2.47 -2.58 -7.66
N CYS A 278 1.57 -3.49 -7.26
CA CYS A 278 0.23 -3.18 -6.76
C CYS A 278 -0.67 -2.25 -7.62
N GLU A 279 -0.48 -2.23 -8.95
CA GLU A 279 -1.41 -1.61 -9.90
C GLU A 279 -2.86 -2.09 -9.66
N LEU A 280 -3.80 -1.16 -9.47
CA LEU A 280 -5.22 -1.47 -9.31
C LEU A 280 -5.83 -1.84 -10.68
N ARG A 281 -5.97 -3.15 -10.95
CA ARG A 281 -6.42 -3.68 -12.24
C ARG A 281 -7.95 -3.78 -12.32
N PRO A 282 -8.57 -3.67 -13.52
CA PRO A 282 -10.01 -3.86 -13.70
C PRO A 282 -10.58 -5.21 -13.20
N SER A 283 -9.73 -6.23 -13.04
CA SER A 283 -10.11 -7.53 -12.49
C SER A 283 -10.19 -7.57 -10.95
N HIS A 284 -9.67 -6.55 -10.25
CA HIS A 284 -9.71 -6.46 -8.80
C HIS A 284 -11.09 -6.00 -8.31
N ALA A 285 -11.53 -6.50 -7.15
CA ALA A 285 -12.83 -6.14 -6.57
C ALA A 285 -12.99 -4.62 -6.39
N GLY A 286 -11.99 -3.95 -5.80
CA GLY A 286 -12.04 -2.50 -5.56
C GLY A 286 -12.04 -1.63 -6.82
N ALA A 287 -11.63 -2.17 -7.98
CA ALA A 287 -11.68 -1.43 -9.24
C ALA A 287 -13.11 -1.29 -9.80
N ARG A 288 -14.03 -2.20 -9.42
CA ARG A 288 -15.45 -2.12 -9.82
C ARG A 288 -16.18 -0.92 -9.20
N ALA A 289 -15.65 -0.40 -8.09
CA ALA A 289 -16.21 0.68 -7.32
C ALA A 289 -15.92 2.08 -7.91
N LEU A 290 -15.10 2.18 -8.97
CA LEU A 290 -14.59 3.43 -9.54
C LEU A 290 -15.55 4.17 -10.49
N ALA A 291 -16.68 3.59 -10.85
CA ALA A 291 -17.47 4.04 -12.01
C ALA A 291 -18.14 5.42 -11.87
N ASP A 292 -18.41 5.87 -10.64
CA ASP A 292 -19.33 6.99 -10.36
C ASP A 292 -18.76 8.01 -9.34
N ILE A 293 -17.45 8.30 -9.39
CA ILE A 293 -16.77 9.14 -8.37
C ILE A 293 -16.57 10.58 -8.87
N ASP A 294 -17.44 11.48 -8.39
CA ASP A 294 -17.29 12.92 -8.61
C ASP A 294 -15.93 13.44 -8.09
N GLY A 295 -15.30 14.32 -8.89
CA GLY A 295 -14.01 14.91 -8.55
C GLY A 295 -12.79 14.02 -8.76
N LEU A 296 -12.96 12.77 -9.24
CA LEU A 296 -11.82 11.97 -9.70
C LEU A 296 -11.26 12.54 -11.00
N GLN A 297 -10.24 13.40 -10.88
CA GLN A 297 -9.29 13.59 -11.96
C GLN A 297 -8.48 12.30 -12.09
N GLU A 298 -8.86 11.44 -13.04
CA GLU A 298 -7.84 10.60 -13.66
C GLU A 298 -6.76 11.55 -14.19
N PRO A 299 -5.47 11.30 -13.93
CA PRO A 299 -4.44 12.15 -14.51
C PRO A 299 -4.50 11.98 -16.03
N ASP A 300 -4.08 12.99 -16.80
CA ASP A 300 -3.95 12.85 -18.25
C ASP A 300 -2.75 11.94 -18.57
N LEU A 301 -2.99 10.64 -18.41
CA LEU A 301 -2.10 9.52 -18.64
C LEU A 301 -2.35 8.93 -20.03
N THR A 302 -2.86 9.72 -20.99
CA THR A 302 -3.31 9.25 -22.32
C THR A 302 -2.23 8.55 -23.15
N ARG A 303 -0.97 8.52 -22.66
CA ARG A 303 0.14 7.72 -23.16
C ARG A 303 0.62 6.68 -22.13
N TRP A 304 -0.20 5.69 -21.81
CA TRP A 304 0.29 4.41 -21.27
C TRP A 304 0.88 3.57 -22.42
N LEU A 305 2.19 3.52 -22.54
CA LEU A 305 2.90 2.83 -23.62
C LEU A 305 3.54 1.53 -23.13
N LYS A 306 3.78 0.58 -24.06
CA LYS A 306 4.66 -0.56 -23.74
C LYS A 306 6.08 -0.04 -23.56
N LYS A 307 6.87 -0.62 -22.66
CA LYS A 307 8.28 -0.21 -22.41
C LYS A 307 9.15 -0.19 -23.67
N GLU A 308 8.90 -1.08 -24.64
CA GLU A 308 9.59 -1.12 -25.94
C GLU A 308 9.16 -0.02 -26.93
N LYS A 309 8.12 0.75 -26.58
CA LYS A 309 7.57 1.88 -27.34
C LYS A 309 7.43 3.14 -26.47
N TRP A 310 8.18 3.22 -25.37
CA TRP A 310 8.14 4.35 -24.46
C TRP A 310 8.55 5.65 -25.17
N GLN A 311 8.00 6.77 -24.71
CA GLN A 311 8.26 8.12 -25.22
C GLN A 311 8.34 9.07 -24.02
N GLU A 312 9.07 10.16 -24.15
CA GLU A 312 9.18 11.16 -23.10
C GLU A 312 7.81 11.63 -22.59
N GLY A 313 7.68 11.75 -21.26
CA GLY A 313 6.43 12.05 -20.57
C GLY A 313 5.39 10.92 -20.50
N ALA A 314 5.57 9.78 -21.18
CA ALA A 314 4.65 8.65 -21.15
C ALA A 314 4.80 7.76 -19.90
N CYS A 315 3.70 7.16 -19.44
CA CYS A 315 3.72 6.11 -18.42
C CYS A 315 3.95 4.73 -19.05
N VAL A 316 4.48 3.78 -18.30
CA VAL A 316 4.77 2.42 -18.79
C VAL A 316 3.70 1.42 -18.34
N LYS A 317 3.05 0.74 -19.29
CA LYS A 317 2.05 -0.31 -18.98
C LYS A 317 2.65 -1.40 -18.09
N GLY A 318 2.02 -1.63 -16.94
CA GLY A 318 2.46 -2.61 -15.95
C GLY A 318 3.50 -2.12 -14.95
N ARG A 319 3.93 -0.86 -15.03
CA ARG A 319 4.72 -0.17 -14.00
C ARG A 319 3.79 0.80 -13.27
N ASN A 320 3.45 0.52 -12.02
CA ASN A 320 2.67 1.44 -11.21
C ASN A 320 3.52 2.67 -10.85
N GLU A 321 2.88 3.81 -10.59
CA GLU A 321 3.54 5.09 -10.33
C GLU A 321 2.77 5.88 -9.26
N PRO A 322 3.40 6.79 -8.50
CA PRO A 322 2.71 7.61 -7.50
C PRO A 322 1.54 8.43 -8.05
N CYS A 323 1.55 8.76 -9.34
CA CYS A 323 0.44 9.42 -10.02
C CYS A 323 -0.85 8.57 -10.07
N CYS A 324 -0.78 7.29 -9.71
CA CYS A 324 -1.94 6.39 -9.60
C CYS A 324 -2.61 6.42 -8.21
N ILE A 325 -2.05 7.14 -7.21
CA ILE A 325 -2.64 7.22 -5.86
C ILE A 325 -4.08 7.76 -5.82
N PRO A 326 -4.56 8.66 -6.73
CA PRO A 326 -5.98 9.05 -6.75
C PRO A 326 -6.91 7.86 -7.01
N LYS A 327 -6.49 6.86 -7.79
CA LYS A 327 -7.30 5.67 -8.06
C LYS A 327 -7.44 4.78 -6.83
N ILE A 328 -6.43 4.74 -5.96
CA ILE A 328 -6.48 4.02 -4.68
C ILE A 328 -7.44 4.73 -3.72
N ALA A 329 -7.30 6.04 -3.57
CA ALA A 329 -8.17 6.85 -2.72
C ALA A 329 -9.64 6.79 -3.17
N ALA A 330 -9.89 6.88 -4.48
CA ALA A 330 -11.21 6.77 -5.07
C ALA A 330 -11.86 5.41 -4.82
N ALA A 331 -11.11 4.31 -5.04
CA ALA A 331 -11.61 2.97 -4.72
C ALA A 331 -11.98 2.84 -3.23
N ILE A 332 -11.15 3.38 -2.32
CA ILE A 332 -11.42 3.37 -0.88
C ILE A 332 -12.63 4.25 -0.51
N ALA A 333 -12.80 5.42 -1.13
CA ALA A 333 -13.94 6.30 -0.92
C ALA A 333 -15.27 5.61 -1.26
N SER A 334 -15.33 4.98 -2.43
CA SER A 334 -16.50 4.21 -2.87
C SER A 334 -16.73 2.95 -2.02
N ILE A 335 -15.65 2.24 -1.63
CA ILE A 335 -15.74 1.11 -0.68
C ILE A 335 -16.27 1.57 0.70
N LYS A 336 -15.96 2.77 1.16
CA LYS A 336 -16.40 3.26 2.48
C LYS A 336 -17.75 4.00 2.44
N ASP A 337 -18.30 4.28 1.26
CA ASP A 337 -19.47 5.14 1.05
C ASP A 337 -19.27 6.55 1.66
N LEU A 338 -18.09 7.14 1.38
CA LEU A 338 -17.66 8.44 1.90
C LEU A 338 -17.14 9.35 0.76
N PRO A 339 -17.21 10.69 0.90
CA PRO A 339 -16.63 11.62 -0.06
C PRO A 339 -15.12 11.39 -0.22
N LEU A 340 -14.61 11.51 -1.46
CA LEU A 340 -13.17 11.37 -1.77
C LEU A 340 -12.31 12.28 -0.88
N PHE A 341 -12.71 13.54 -0.70
CA PHE A 341 -11.98 14.50 0.13
C PHE A 341 -11.86 14.05 1.60
N THR A 342 -12.91 13.41 2.16
CA THR A 342 -12.88 12.86 3.52
C THR A 342 -11.83 11.76 3.66
N ILE A 343 -11.67 10.90 2.64
CA ILE A 343 -10.62 9.86 2.62
C ILE A 343 -9.24 10.49 2.51
N THR A 344 -9.05 11.40 1.56
CA THR A 344 -7.72 11.98 1.30
C THR A 344 -7.25 12.87 2.44
N GLU A 345 -8.13 13.66 3.06
CA GLU A 345 -7.74 14.53 4.17
C GLU A 345 -7.47 13.74 5.46
N ALA A 346 -8.20 12.66 5.71
CA ALA A 346 -7.89 11.75 6.81
C ALA A 346 -6.52 11.08 6.62
N ALA A 347 -6.28 10.50 5.45
CA ALA A 347 -5.01 9.84 5.13
C ALA A 347 -3.82 10.82 5.09
N TRP A 348 -4.04 12.04 4.58
CA TRP A 348 -3.07 13.14 4.62
C TRP A 348 -2.72 13.48 6.08
N THR A 349 -3.73 13.79 6.90
CA THR A 349 -3.55 14.20 8.31
C THR A 349 -2.80 13.13 9.10
N ASN A 350 -3.16 11.86 8.94
CA ASN A 350 -2.48 10.75 9.60
C ASN A 350 -1.01 10.65 9.18
N SER A 351 -0.73 10.70 7.87
CA SER A 351 0.62 10.56 7.31
C SER A 351 1.51 11.75 7.69
N GLN A 352 0.99 12.97 7.55
CA GLN A 352 1.69 14.20 7.91
C GLN A 352 2.06 14.21 9.40
N ARG A 353 1.13 13.85 10.29
CA ARG A 353 1.37 13.74 11.73
C ARG A 353 2.35 12.62 12.08
N MET A 354 2.21 11.44 11.47
CA MET A 354 3.05 10.29 11.80
C MET A 354 4.51 10.53 11.41
N PHE A 355 4.74 11.01 10.19
CA PHE A 355 6.07 11.16 9.59
C PHE A 355 6.67 12.57 9.75
N CYS A 356 5.96 13.49 10.43
CA CYS A 356 6.37 14.88 10.65
C CYS A 356 6.69 15.64 9.35
N LEU A 357 5.83 15.49 8.34
CA LEU A 357 6.05 16.11 7.03
C LEU A 357 5.60 17.58 7.03
N ASN A 358 6.37 18.44 6.37
CA ASN A 358 6.05 19.86 6.22
C ASN A 358 4.82 20.03 5.32
N ASP A 359 3.85 20.89 5.68
CA ASP A 359 2.76 21.20 4.75
C ASP A 359 3.29 22.03 3.57
N PRO A 360 3.18 21.57 2.30
CA PRO A 360 3.70 22.29 1.15
C PRO A 360 2.80 23.47 0.73
N VAL A 361 1.58 23.55 1.29
CA VAL A 361 0.58 24.61 1.01
C VAL A 361 0.68 25.73 2.05
N VAL A 362 1.17 25.46 3.25
CA VAL A 362 1.46 26.48 4.26
C VAL A 362 2.90 26.95 4.08
N ALA A 363 3.08 27.99 3.26
CA ALA A 363 4.35 28.72 3.19
C ALA A 363 4.79 29.13 4.62
N PRO A 364 6.08 29.02 4.96
CA PRO A 364 6.56 29.39 6.29
C PRO A 364 6.18 30.84 6.56
N ARG A 365 5.52 31.09 7.71
CA ARG A 365 5.33 32.46 8.18
C ARG A 365 6.71 33.02 8.50
N SER A 366 7.10 34.03 7.72
CA SER A 366 8.33 34.83 7.85
C SER A 366 8.42 35.52 9.20
#